data_AF-A0A2Z6UA34-F1
#
_entry.id   AF-A0A2Z6UA34-F1
#
_cell.length_a   1.000
_cell.length_b   1.000
_cell.length_c   1.000
_cell.angle_alpha   90.00
_cell.angle_beta   90.00
_cell.angle_gamma   90.00
#
_symmetry.space_group_name_H-M   'P 1'
#
loop_
_entity.id
_entity.type
_entity.pdbx_description
1 polymer ?
#
loop_
_entity_poly.entity_id
_entity_poly.type
_entity_poly.pdbx_seq_one_letter_code
_entity_poly.pdbx_strand_id
1 'polypeptide(L)'
;MSRDYDPPSIESVEEALSFISADLAREEWVRVLMGVKSEFGDGAFSVCEDWSKKGSTFNKSNFKATWDNIDAAGSTTIKTVFKLAIDNGYEGKKLSDEERKSLALESQKRAKQREKEQATALAKKRKWHKVISKLATTLWNDYTIDIKSNQYLTQKKVSSHGLKAFRTSIVAVMHDNMTTEIIEQPEKIKAFFNNLPTVKEERAFSFLHIKRSELAIPLYDINKKLWQLQIINKTGTKLFLKHGRKSGCFFFIGKVSDSDVIATGEGYATCASVYAAMKWFCVIGFDAGNLNKVAQLFKEKYPDKKHIIINDNDCHENQSPENPKDNPGVFYGNQAANSVGGIAVTPQFEQMADVA
;
A
#
# COMPACT_ATOMS: atom_id res chain seq x y z
N MET A 1 13.26 -9.22 32.80
CA MET A 1 12.62 -7.92 33.10
C MET A 1 11.13 -8.09 32.86
N SER A 2 10.47 -8.67 33.87
CA SER A 2 9.34 -8.11 34.64
C SER A 2 8.13 -7.72 33.79
N ARG A 3 7.03 -8.47 33.96
CA ARG A 3 5.72 -8.14 33.39
C ARG A 3 5.04 -7.17 34.36
N ASP A 4 5.09 -5.88 34.11
CA ASP A 4 4.50 -4.87 35.02
C ASP A 4 2.99 -4.66 34.79
N TYR A 5 2.29 -5.61 34.18
CA TYR A 5 0.82 -5.64 34.12
C TYR A 5 0.34 -7.08 34.00
N ASP A 6 -0.80 -7.37 34.62
CA ASP A 6 -1.44 -8.67 34.58
C ASP A 6 -1.94 -9.00 33.15
N PRO A 7 -1.94 -10.27 32.70
CA PRO A 7 -2.42 -10.62 31.37
C PRO A 7 -3.86 -10.13 31.16
N PRO A 8 -4.17 -9.39 30.08
CA PRO A 8 -5.44 -8.68 29.98
C PRO A 8 -6.58 -9.61 29.56
N SER A 9 -7.74 -9.41 30.19
CA SER A 9 -9.06 -9.83 29.71
C SER A 9 -9.76 -8.69 28.95
N ILE A 10 -10.83 -8.97 28.20
CA ILE A 10 -11.63 -7.92 27.55
C ILE A 10 -12.19 -6.94 28.60
N GLU A 11 -12.63 -7.45 29.76
CA GLU A 11 -13.14 -6.64 30.87
C GLU A 11 -12.07 -5.69 31.41
N SER A 12 -10.84 -6.17 31.60
CA SER A 12 -9.73 -5.31 32.06
C SER A 12 -9.36 -4.22 31.04
N VAL A 13 -9.57 -4.48 29.74
CA VAL A 13 -9.37 -3.48 28.69
C VAL A 13 -10.48 -2.44 28.73
N GLU A 14 -11.74 -2.86 28.88
CA GLU A 14 -12.86 -1.94 29.01
C GLU A 14 -12.69 -1.02 30.22
N GLU A 15 -12.28 -1.59 31.36
CA GLU A 15 -11.96 -0.84 32.57
C GLU A 15 -10.80 0.13 32.31
N ALA A 16 -9.67 -0.31 31.76
CA ALA A 16 -8.53 0.55 31.46
C ALA A 16 -8.89 1.69 30.49
N LEU A 17 -9.69 1.42 29.46
CA LEU A 17 -10.16 2.43 28.50
C LEU A 17 -11.07 3.47 29.17
N SER A 18 -11.75 3.15 30.26
CA SER A 18 -12.56 4.14 31.00
C SER A 18 -11.74 5.26 31.63
N PHE A 19 -10.44 5.04 31.85
CA PHE A 19 -9.48 6.05 32.36
C PHE A 19 -8.81 6.84 31.23
N ILE A 20 -9.04 6.48 29.96
CA ILE A 20 -8.43 7.14 28.82
C ILE A 20 -9.51 7.97 28.12
N SER A 21 -9.31 9.28 28.00
CA SER A 21 -10.22 10.13 27.22
C SER A 21 -10.31 9.64 25.77
N ALA A 22 -11.50 9.69 25.17
CA ALA A 22 -11.67 9.41 23.75
C ALA A 22 -11.38 10.65 22.87
N ASP A 23 -11.33 11.85 23.47
CA ASP A 23 -10.96 13.11 22.82
C ASP A 23 -9.44 13.29 22.71
N LEU A 24 -8.77 12.25 22.20
CA LEU A 24 -7.35 12.26 21.92
C LEU A 24 -7.07 12.82 20.53
N ALA A 25 -5.84 13.32 20.33
CA ALA A 25 -5.34 13.57 19.00
C ALA A 25 -5.47 12.30 18.14
N ARG A 26 -5.81 12.45 16.86
CA ARG A 26 -6.11 11.34 15.95
C ARG A 26 -5.07 10.21 15.97
N GLU A 27 -3.79 10.56 16.04
CA GLU A 27 -2.71 9.57 16.06
C GLU A 27 -2.68 8.75 17.35
N GLU A 28 -2.92 9.38 18.50
CA GLU A 28 -2.98 8.72 19.80
C GLU A 28 -4.23 7.86 19.91
N TRP A 29 -5.37 8.36 19.43
CA TRP A 29 -6.59 7.58 19.32
C TRP A 29 -6.39 6.31 18.49
N VAL A 30 -5.75 6.42 17.32
CA VAL A 30 -5.41 5.25 16.49
C VAL A 30 -4.44 4.30 17.22
N ARG A 31 -3.47 4.82 17.96
CA ARG A 31 -2.52 4.00 18.74
C ARG A 31 -3.24 3.16 19.81
N VAL A 32 -4.24 3.73 20.48
CA VAL A 32 -5.07 2.98 21.45
C VAL A 32 -5.77 1.82 20.76
N LEU A 33 -6.43 2.06 19.62
CA LEU A 33 -7.10 1.01 18.85
C LEU A 33 -6.13 -0.08 18.39
N MET A 34 -4.95 0.29 17.88
CA MET A 34 -3.91 -0.67 17.47
C MET A 34 -3.46 -1.54 18.65
N GLY A 35 -3.22 -0.92 19.81
CA GLY A 35 -2.78 -1.62 21.01
C GLY A 35 -3.80 -2.68 21.45
N VAL A 36 -5.10 -2.33 21.44
CA VAL A 36 -6.16 -3.28 21.78
C VAL A 36 -6.29 -4.40 20.73
N LYS A 37 -6.34 -4.02 19.44
CA LYS A 37 -6.48 -4.99 18.34
C LYS A 37 -5.29 -5.95 18.26
N SER A 38 -4.10 -5.54 18.68
CA SER A 38 -2.91 -6.42 18.73
C SER A 38 -3.11 -7.66 19.63
N GLU A 39 -3.92 -7.55 20.68
CA GLU A 39 -4.12 -8.60 21.68
C GLU A 39 -5.41 -9.40 21.47
N PHE A 40 -6.46 -8.75 20.99
CA PHE A 40 -7.80 -9.34 20.89
C PHE A 40 -8.34 -9.44 19.46
N GLY A 41 -7.64 -8.89 18.46
CA GLY A 41 -8.11 -8.84 17.09
C GLY A 41 -9.48 -8.13 17.00
N ASP A 42 -10.34 -8.60 16.11
CA ASP A 42 -11.70 -8.06 15.95
C ASP A 42 -12.63 -8.39 17.14
N GLY A 43 -12.22 -9.28 18.05
CA GLY A 43 -12.97 -9.58 19.28
C GLY A 43 -13.12 -8.38 20.21
N ALA A 44 -12.27 -7.36 20.10
CA ALA A 44 -12.36 -6.12 20.87
C ALA A 44 -13.09 -4.98 20.14
N PHE A 45 -13.70 -5.24 18.97
CA PHE A 45 -14.38 -4.21 18.18
C PHE A 45 -15.41 -3.43 18.99
N SER A 46 -16.29 -4.12 19.74
CA SER A 46 -17.36 -3.49 20.51
C SER A 46 -16.79 -2.56 21.58
N VAL A 47 -15.87 -3.05 22.41
CA VAL A 47 -15.28 -2.27 23.51
C VAL A 47 -14.56 -1.03 22.99
N CYS A 48 -13.83 -1.15 21.87
CA CYS A 48 -13.17 0.00 21.24
C CYS A 48 -14.16 0.98 20.59
N GLU A 49 -15.27 0.49 20.02
CA GLU A 49 -16.33 1.34 19.47
C GLU A 49 -17.00 2.12 20.61
N ASP A 50 -17.33 1.45 21.70
CA ASP A 50 -18.03 2.03 22.87
C ASP A 50 -17.16 3.04 23.61
N TRP A 51 -15.85 2.79 23.72
CA TRP A 51 -14.90 3.80 24.16
C TRP A 51 -14.85 5.00 23.21
N SER A 52 -14.69 4.76 21.90
CA SER A 52 -14.57 5.83 20.91
C SER A 52 -15.82 6.71 20.83
N LYS A 53 -17.01 6.14 21.03
CA LYS A 53 -18.30 6.86 21.05
C LYS A 53 -18.36 7.97 22.11
N LYS A 54 -17.54 7.89 23.15
CA LYS A 54 -17.48 8.91 24.22
C LYS A 54 -16.80 10.21 23.76
N GLY A 55 -16.06 10.19 22.65
CA GLY A 55 -15.37 11.36 22.12
C GLY A 55 -16.30 12.27 21.33
N SER A 56 -16.09 13.58 21.45
CA SER A 56 -16.87 14.65 20.81
C SER A 56 -16.85 14.59 19.28
N THR A 57 -15.77 14.07 18.68
CA THR A 57 -15.61 13.97 17.22
C THR A 57 -15.97 12.59 16.66
N PHE A 58 -16.66 11.73 17.43
CA PHE A 58 -16.94 10.36 17.00
C PHE A 58 -17.82 10.30 15.75
N ASN A 59 -17.42 9.46 14.79
CA ASN A 59 -18.23 9.10 13.65
C ASN A 59 -18.09 7.60 13.38
N LYS A 60 -19.22 6.88 13.37
CA LYS A 60 -19.28 5.43 13.24
C LYS A 60 -18.61 4.90 11.96
N SER A 61 -18.88 5.55 10.83
CA SER A 61 -18.30 5.16 9.53
C SER A 61 -16.78 5.36 9.52
N ASN A 62 -16.31 6.50 10.04
CA ASN A 62 -14.88 6.77 10.16
C ASN A 62 -14.20 5.80 11.14
N PHE A 63 -14.85 5.46 12.25
CA PHE A 63 -14.35 4.44 13.18
C PHE A 63 -14.20 3.09 12.48
N LYS A 64 -15.25 2.59 11.83
CA LYS A 64 -15.22 1.29 11.14
C LYS A 64 -14.13 1.25 10.07
N ALA A 65 -14.04 2.28 9.24
CA ALA A 65 -13.01 2.39 8.22
C ALA A 65 -11.60 2.41 8.83
N THR A 66 -11.42 3.06 9.97
CA THR A 66 -10.12 3.06 10.67
C THR A 66 -9.81 1.68 11.23
N TRP A 67 -10.76 1.07 11.93
CA TRP A 67 -10.61 -0.25 12.53
C TRP A 67 -10.22 -1.31 11.49
N ASP A 68 -10.83 -1.28 10.31
CA ASP A 68 -10.54 -2.25 9.25
C ASP A 68 -9.15 -2.09 8.65
N ASN A 69 -8.58 -0.87 8.70
CA ASN A 69 -7.29 -0.55 8.10
C ASN A 69 -6.10 -0.60 9.08
N ILE A 70 -6.33 -0.57 10.39
CA ILE A 70 -5.24 -0.69 11.37
C ILE A 70 -4.66 -2.11 11.40
N ASP A 71 -3.33 -2.19 11.32
CA ASP A 71 -2.61 -3.46 11.41
C ASP A 71 -2.43 -3.87 12.87
N ALA A 72 -2.89 -5.08 13.21
CA ALA A 72 -2.72 -5.68 14.53
C ALA A 72 -1.26 -6.14 14.80
N ALA A 73 -0.41 -6.20 13.78
CA ALA A 73 0.98 -6.65 13.86
C ALA A 73 2.01 -5.50 13.99
N GLY A 74 1.56 -4.28 14.29
CA GLY A 74 2.43 -3.11 14.47
C GLY A 74 3.26 -3.13 15.76
N SER A 75 4.09 -2.09 15.93
CA SER A 75 4.92 -1.90 17.15
C SER A 75 4.10 -1.52 18.39
N THR A 76 2.89 -0.98 18.20
CA THR A 76 2.00 -0.59 19.29
C THR A 76 1.29 -1.82 19.84
N THR A 77 1.59 -2.15 21.09
CA THR A 77 0.99 -3.29 21.79
C THR A 77 0.00 -2.84 22.86
N ILE A 78 -0.79 -3.78 23.37
CA ILE A 78 -1.71 -3.57 24.50
C ILE A 78 -1.03 -2.91 25.72
N LYS A 79 0.29 -3.10 25.89
CA LYS A 79 1.11 -2.44 26.92
C LYS A 79 0.97 -0.93 26.92
N THR A 80 0.92 -0.36 25.72
CA THR A 80 0.82 1.09 25.53
C THR A 80 -0.50 1.61 26.08
N VAL A 81 -1.57 0.83 25.91
CA VAL A 81 -2.92 1.16 26.37
C VAL A 81 -2.97 1.13 27.90
N PHE A 82 -2.47 0.05 28.52
CA PHE A 82 -2.45 -0.04 29.99
C PHE A 82 -1.52 1.00 30.61
N LYS A 83 -0.39 1.31 30.00
CA LYS A 83 0.47 2.40 30.46
C LYS A 83 -0.28 3.73 30.45
N LEU A 84 -0.96 4.05 29.35
CA LEU A 84 -1.74 5.28 29.25
C LEU A 84 -2.87 5.32 30.29
N ALA A 85 -3.54 4.19 30.56
CA ALA A 85 -4.54 4.10 31.61
C ALA A 85 -3.93 4.34 33.00
N ILE A 86 -2.78 3.74 33.31
CA ILE A 86 -2.07 3.90 34.59
C ILE A 86 -1.65 5.37 34.79
N ASP A 87 -1.13 6.00 33.74
CA ASP A 87 -0.78 7.42 33.75
C ASP A 87 -2.00 8.34 34.03
N ASN A 88 -3.22 7.83 33.81
CA ASN A 88 -4.49 8.50 34.11
C ASN A 88 -5.20 7.94 35.37
N GLY A 89 -4.49 7.20 36.23
CA GLY A 89 -5.00 6.75 37.53
C GLY A 89 -5.62 5.35 37.55
N TYR A 90 -5.42 4.54 36.51
CA TYR A 90 -5.82 3.13 36.55
C TYR A 90 -4.89 2.32 37.48
N GLU A 91 -5.45 1.74 38.54
CA GLU A 91 -4.71 0.86 39.46
C GLU A 91 -4.86 -0.64 39.11
N GLY A 92 -5.94 -0.98 38.42
CA GLY A 92 -6.29 -2.34 38.02
C GLY A 92 -6.63 -3.31 39.17
N LYS A 93 -7.39 -4.35 38.84
CA LYS A 93 -7.73 -5.40 39.80
C LYS A 93 -6.53 -6.30 40.05
N LYS A 94 -6.18 -6.53 41.32
CA LYS A 94 -5.20 -7.55 41.71
C LYS A 94 -5.77 -8.94 41.41
N LEU A 95 -5.19 -9.63 40.43
CA LEU A 95 -5.55 -11.00 40.11
C LEU A 95 -4.90 -12.00 41.05
N SER A 96 -5.59 -13.10 41.33
CA SER A 96 -5.00 -14.29 41.95
C SER A 96 -4.00 -14.97 41.01
N ASP A 97 -3.10 -15.77 41.56
CA ASP A 97 -2.13 -16.52 40.76
C ASP A 97 -2.80 -17.51 39.80
N GLU A 98 -3.99 -18.02 40.13
CA GLU A 98 -4.78 -18.91 39.27
C GLU A 98 -5.38 -18.14 38.08
N GLU A 99 -6.00 -16.99 38.32
CA GLU A 99 -6.53 -16.11 37.27
C GLU A 99 -5.41 -15.65 36.32
N ARG A 100 -4.26 -15.23 36.87
CA ARG A 100 -3.07 -14.85 36.09
C ARG A 100 -2.60 -15.97 35.17
N LYS A 101 -2.53 -17.21 35.67
CA LYS A 101 -2.13 -18.38 34.87
C LYS A 101 -3.14 -18.67 33.78
N SER A 102 -4.44 -18.58 34.08
CA SER A 102 -5.52 -18.81 33.12
C SER A 102 -5.49 -17.79 31.97
N LEU A 103 -5.45 -16.49 32.29
CA LEU A 103 -5.42 -15.42 31.29
C LEU A 103 -4.11 -15.44 30.48
N ALA A 104 -2.97 -15.75 31.11
CA ALA A 104 -1.71 -15.93 30.39
C ALA A 104 -1.80 -17.09 29.37
N LEU A 105 -2.43 -18.20 29.75
CA LEU A 105 -2.62 -19.34 28.85
C LEU A 105 -3.55 -18.98 27.69
N GLU A 106 -4.62 -18.24 27.94
CA GLU A 106 -5.56 -17.79 26.90
C GLU A 106 -4.89 -16.80 25.92
N SER A 107 -4.17 -15.80 26.43
CA SER A 107 -3.39 -14.87 25.61
C SER A 107 -2.37 -15.62 24.74
N GLN A 108 -1.69 -16.62 25.30
CA GLN A 108 -0.76 -17.47 24.53
C GLN A 108 -1.48 -18.26 23.43
N LYS A 109 -2.68 -18.80 23.70
CA LYS A 109 -3.49 -19.50 22.68
C LYS A 109 -3.90 -18.54 21.56
N ARG A 110 -4.37 -17.33 21.90
CA ARG A 110 -4.74 -16.29 20.94
C ARG A 110 -3.56 -15.86 20.08
N ALA A 111 -2.39 -15.64 20.70
CA ALA A 111 -1.16 -15.30 19.98
C ALA A 111 -0.74 -16.39 18.97
N LYS A 112 -0.75 -17.66 19.39
CA LYS A 112 -0.46 -18.81 18.50
C LYS A 112 -1.43 -18.92 17.33
N GLN A 113 -2.73 -18.68 17.59
CA GLN A 113 -3.75 -18.70 16.55
C GLN A 113 -3.51 -17.58 15.53
N ARG A 114 -3.25 -16.35 15.99
CA ARG A 114 -2.91 -15.21 15.12
C ARG A 114 -1.66 -15.46 14.28
N GLU A 115 -0.60 -16.01 14.88
CA GLU A 115 0.63 -16.34 14.16
C GLU A 115 0.34 -17.36 13.04
N LYS A 116 -0.45 -18.39 13.32
CA LYS A 116 -0.88 -19.39 12.32
C LYS A 116 -1.71 -18.76 11.19
N GLU A 117 -2.64 -17.87 11.53
CA GLU A 117 -3.47 -17.14 10.56
C GLU A 117 -2.63 -16.21 9.69
N GLN A 118 -1.71 -15.44 10.29
CA GLN A 118 -0.77 -14.56 9.59
C GLN A 118 0.15 -15.36 8.67
N ALA A 119 0.71 -16.49 9.14
CA ALA A 119 1.53 -17.37 8.32
C ALA A 119 0.75 -17.93 7.13
N THR A 120 -0.52 -18.33 7.36
CA THR A 120 -1.43 -18.82 6.32
C THR A 120 -1.75 -17.72 5.29
N ALA A 121 -2.06 -16.51 5.75
CA ALA A 121 -2.35 -15.36 4.90
C ALA A 121 -1.11 -14.95 4.07
N LEU A 122 0.07 -14.93 4.68
CA LEU A 122 1.33 -14.65 4.00
C LEU A 122 1.65 -15.72 2.95
N ALA A 123 1.46 -17.01 3.28
CA ALA A 123 1.61 -18.09 2.33
C ALA A 123 0.62 -17.97 1.15
N LYS A 124 -0.65 -17.64 1.44
CA LYS A 124 -1.70 -17.37 0.43
C LYS A 124 -1.27 -16.23 -0.49
N LYS A 125 -0.80 -15.11 0.08
CA LYS A 125 -0.30 -13.94 -0.67
C LYS A 125 0.90 -14.28 -1.54
N ARG A 126 1.87 -15.05 -1.03
CA ARG A 126 3.04 -15.52 -1.79
C ARG A 126 2.65 -16.41 -2.96
N LYS A 127 1.66 -17.30 -2.79
CA LYS A 127 1.13 -18.13 -3.89
C LYS A 127 0.50 -17.26 -4.97
N TRP A 128 -0.37 -16.32 -4.59
CA TRP A 128 -0.96 -15.34 -5.50
C TRP A 128 0.08 -14.55 -6.30
N HIS A 129 1.13 -14.03 -5.64
CA HIS A 129 2.20 -13.32 -6.34
C HIS A 129 2.84 -14.16 -7.45
N LYS A 130 3.02 -15.47 -7.24
CA LYS A 130 3.56 -16.38 -8.26
C LYS A 130 2.58 -16.58 -9.42
N VAL A 131 1.29 -16.73 -9.13
CA VAL A 131 0.24 -16.86 -10.15
C VAL A 131 0.17 -15.60 -11.02
N ILE A 132 0.13 -14.43 -10.40
CA ILE A 132 0.07 -13.15 -11.13
C ILE A 132 1.37 -12.85 -11.87
N SER A 133 2.54 -13.23 -11.35
CA SER A 133 3.82 -13.13 -12.08
C SER A 133 3.80 -13.95 -13.37
N LYS A 134 3.20 -15.14 -13.36
CA LYS A 134 3.01 -15.95 -14.57
C LYS A 134 2.05 -15.27 -15.55
N LEU A 135 0.88 -14.84 -15.09
CA LEU A 135 -0.09 -14.10 -15.90
C LEU A 135 0.53 -12.84 -16.53
N ALA A 136 1.22 -12.02 -15.73
CA ALA A 136 1.92 -10.83 -16.19
C ALA A 136 2.97 -11.13 -17.27
N THR A 137 3.70 -12.24 -17.14
CA THR A 137 4.67 -12.68 -18.13
C THR A 137 4.01 -13.09 -19.44
N THR A 138 2.92 -13.88 -19.38
CA THR A 138 2.10 -14.23 -20.55
C THR A 138 1.55 -12.98 -21.23
N LEU A 139 0.96 -12.05 -20.47
CA LEU A 139 0.45 -10.79 -21.02
C LEU A 139 1.56 -9.98 -21.71
N TRP A 140 2.72 -9.84 -21.05
CA TRP A 140 3.86 -9.08 -21.57
C TRP A 140 4.46 -9.68 -22.84
N ASN A 141 4.60 -10.99 -22.91
CA ASN A 141 5.22 -11.65 -24.07
C ASN A 141 4.22 -11.84 -25.21
N ASP A 142 3.01 -12.28 -24.87
CA ASP A 142 2.09 -12.84 -25.85
C ASP A 142 0.96 -11.89 -26.21
N TYR A 143 0.72 -10.79 -25.48
CA TYR A 143 -0.40 -9.88 -25.74
C TYR A 143 0.00 -8.43 -25.96
N THR A 144 1.30 -8.11 -25.86
CA THR A 144 1.80 -6.75 -26.07
C THR A 144 2.80 -6.67 -27.22
N ILE A 145 2.94 -5.46 -27.76
CA ILE A 145 3.88 -5.12 -28.83
C ILE A 145 4.69 -3.89 -28.44
N ASP A 146 5.93 -3.82 -28.91
CA ASP A 146 6.76 -2.64 -28.72
C ASP A 146 6.12 -1.43 -29.40
N ILE A 147 6.15 -0.29 -28.71
CA ILE A 147 5.62 0.96 -29.23
C ILE A 147 6.61 2.10 -29.01
N LYS A 148 6.62 3.06 -29.94
CA LYS A 148 7.35 4.32 -29.79
C LYS A 148 6.52 5.37 -29.06
N SER A 149 5.22 5.39 -29.30
CA SER A 149 4.27 6.31 -28.66
C SER A 149 2.86 5.72 -28.59
N ASN A 150 2.02 6.27 -27.71
CA ASN A 150 0.57 6.09 -27.68
C ASN A 150 -0.08 7.39 -27.19
N GLN A 151 -1.41 7.41 -27.06
CA GLN A 151 -2.15 8.59 -26.62
C GLN A 151 -1.61 9.17 -25.29
N TYR A 152 -1.36 8.33 -24.29
CA TYR A 152 -0.84 8.76 -22.99
C TYR A 152 0.57 9.37 -23.09
N LEU A 153 1.48 8.68 -23.78
CA LEU A 153 2.87 9.14 -23.96
C LEU A 153 2.93 10.47 -24.72
N THR A 154 2.10 10.62 -25.77
CA THR A 154 1.98 11.88 -26.52
C THR A 154 1.44 13.01 -25.63
N GLN A 155 0.35 12.76 -24.88
CA GLN A 155 -0.23 13.75 -23.96
C GLN A 155 0.78 14.20 -22.89
N LYS A 156 1.55 13.25 -22.35
CA LYS A 156 2.59 13.52 -21.35
C LYS A 156 3.91 14.00 -21.96
N LYS A 157 4.03 14.05 -23.30
CA LYS A 157 5.24 14.46 -24.04
C LYS A 157 6.50 13.68 -23.63
N VAL A 158 6.35 12.38 -23.38
CA VAL A 158 7.45 11.49 -22.96
C VAL A 158 7.64 10.33 -23.93
N SER A 159 8.87 9.81 -24.02
CA SER A 159 9.18 8.63 -24.83
C SER A 159 8.74 7.34 -24.14
N SER A 160 8.68 6.25 -24.91
CA SER A 160 8.24 4.92 -24.43
C SER A 160 9.29 4.17 -23.59
N HIS A 161 10.59 4.38 -23.78
CA HIS A 161 11.64 3.72 -22.98
C HIS A 161 11.48 2.19 -22.75
N GLY A 162 10.98 1.46 -23.75
CA GLY A 162 10.77 0.00 -23.65
C GLY A 162 9.41 -0.41 -23.09
N LEU A 163 8.47 0.54 -22.93
CA LEU A 163 7.08 0.21 -22.69
C LEU A 163 6.44 -0.43 -23.93
N LYS A 164 5.44 -1.27 -23.68
CA LYS A 164 4.66 -1.96 -24.70
C LYS A 164 3.21 -1.55 -24.64
N ALA A 165 2.45 -1.83 -25.70
CA ALA A 165 0.99 -1.66 -25.69
C ALA A 165 0.29 -2.97 -26.02
N PHE A 166 -0.92 -3.15 -25.49
CA PHE A 166 -1.74 -4.32 -25.78
C PHE A 166 -2.18 -4.31 -27.25
N ARG A 167 -1.91 -5.40 -27.97
CA ARG A 167 -2.20 -5.49 -29.41
C ARG A 167 -3.66 -5.78 -29.73
N THR A 168 -4.39 -6.32 -28.75
CA THR A 168 -5.80 -6.67 -28.83
C THR A 168 -6.47 -6.41 -27.48
N SER A 169 -7.81 -6.35 -27.48
CA SER A 169 -8.58 -6.29 -26.24
C SER A 169 -8.68 -7.69 -25.63
N ILE A 170 -8.54 -7.76 -24.31
CA ILE A 170 -8.65 -9.00 -23.52
C ILE A 170 -9.34 -8.73 -22.18
N VAL A 171 -9.84 -9.79 -21.56
CA VAL A 171 -10.22 -9.79 -20.14
C VAL A 171 -9.32 -10.77 -19.41
N ALA A 172 -8.49 -10.26 -18.51
CA ALA A 172 -7.72 -11.08 -17.59
C ALA A 172 -8.57 -11.40 -16.37
N VAL A 173 -8.89 -12.68 -16.16
CA VAL A 173 -9.70 -13.17 -15.04
C VAL A 173 -8.78 -13.85 -14.02
N MET A 174 -9.01 -13.59 -12.73
CA MET A 174 -8.28 -14.12 -11.59
C MET A 174 -9.28 -14.73 -10.63
N HIS A 175 -9.33 -16.07 -10.58
CA HIS A 175 -10.29 -16.84 -9.79
C HIS A 175 -9.80 -17.04 -8.35
N ASP A 176 -10.71 -17.06 -7.38
CA ASP A 176 -10.35 -17.15 -5.96
C ASP A 176 -9.62 -18.46 -5.58
N ASN A 177 -9.74 -19.49 -6.41
CA ASN A 177 -8.98 -20.74 -6.34
C ASN A 177 -7.51 -20.62 -6.85
N MET A 178 -7.03 -19.40 -7.12
CA MET A 178 -5.67 -19.08 -7.59
C MET A 178 -5.36 -19.55 -9.02
N THR A 179 -6.36 -19.63 -9.89
CA THR A 179 -6.14 -19.77 -11.34
C THR A 179 -6.39 -18.47 -12.07
N THR A 180 -5.90 -18.38 -13.29
CA THR A 180 -6.09 -17.21 -14.16
C THR A 180 -6.51 -17.65 -15.55
N GLU A 181 -7.38 -16.86 -16.17
CA GLU A 181 -7.85 -17.06 -17.55
C GLU A 181 -7.65 -15.76 -18.33
N ILE A 182 -7.36 -15.88 -19.62
CA ILE A 182 -7.33 -14.75 -20.56
C ILE A 182 -8.44 -14.99 -21.57
N ILE A 183 -9.48 -14.15 -21.52
CA ILE A 183 -10.56 -14.17 -22.49
C ILE A 183 -10.20 -13.17 -23.60
N GLU A 184 -10.01 -13.71 -24.80
CA GLU A 184 -9.74 -12.97 -26.02
C GLU A 184 -10.89 -13.15 -27.01
N GLN A 185 -10.88 -12.35 -28.09
CA GLN A 185 -11.91 -12.28 -29.13
C GLN A 185 -13.16 -11.48 -28.71
N PRO A 186 -13.65 -10.55 -29.56
CA PRO A 186 -14.81 -9.71 -29.24
C PRO A 186 -16.05 -10.48 -28.80
N GLU A 187 -16.34 -11.62 -29.43
CA GLU A 187 -17.53 -12.42 -29.14
C GLU A 187 -17.48 -13.05 -27.73
N LYS A 188 -16.32 -13.60 -27.34
CA LYS A 188 -16.14 -14.19 -26.00
C LYS A 188 -16.11 -13.12 -24.93
N ILE A 189 -15.50 -11.96 -25.20
CA ILE A 189 -15.52 -10.82 -24.28
C ILE A 189 -16.96 -10.32 -24.07
N LYS A 190 -17.73 -10.20 -25.14
CA LYS A 190 -19.16 -9.83 -25.06
C LYS A 190 -19.95 -10.88 -24.27
N ALA A 191 -19.74 -12.17 -24.54
CA ALA A 191 -20.39 -13.25 -23.81
C ALA A 191 -20.03 -13.23 -22.31
N PHE A 192 -18.77 -12.94 -21.96
CA PHE A 192 -18.33 -12.79 -20.58
C PHE A 192 -19.10 -11.67 -19.87
N PHE A 193 -19.23 -10.49 -20.49
CA PHE A 193 -19.95 -9.37 -19.88
C PHE A 193 -21.47 -9.61 -19.80
N ASN A 194 -22.05 -10.30 -20.78
CA ASN A 194 -23.47 -10.66 -20.75
C ASN A 194 -23.82 -11.65 -19.63
N ASN A 195 -22.88 -12.53 -19.27
CA ASN A 195 -23.05 -13.55 -18.23
C ASN A 195 -22.45 -13.15 -16.88
N LEU A 196 -21.99 -11.90 -16.74
CA LEU A 196 -21.34 -11.44 -15.53
C LEU A 196 -22.37 -11.32 -14.39
N PRO A 197 -22.20 -12.03 -13.25
CA PRO A 197 -23.12 -11.89 -12.12
C PRO A 197 -23.22 -10.44 -11.67
N THR A 198 -24.43 -9.91 -11.50
CA THR A 198 -24.65 -8.50 -11.14
C THR A 198 -24.24 -8.21 -9.70
N VAL A 199 -24.45 -9.16 -8.79
CA VAL A 199 -24.00 -9.11 -7.40
C VAL A 199 -22.50 -9.43 -7.34
N LYS A 200 -21.71 -8.55 -6.73
CA LYS A 200 -20.24 -8.66 -6.74
C LYS A 200 -19.75 -9.78 -5.82
N GLU A 201 -20.43 -9.99 -4.71
CA GLU A 201 -20.13 -10.97 -3.67
C GLU A 201 -20.34 -12.41 -4.16
N GLU A 202 -21.19 -12.60 -5.17
CA GLU A 202 -21.42 -13.89 -5.83
C GLU A 202 -20.29 -14.26 -6.82
N ARG A 203 -19.39 -13.33 -7.14
CA ARG A 203 -18.28 -13.58 -8.06
C ARG A 203 -17.13 -14.24 -7.31
N ALA A 204 -16.89 -15.52 -7.57
CA ALA A 204 -15.68 -16.24 -7.12
C ALA A 204 -14.41 -15.87 -7.92
N PHE A 205 -14.38 -14.67 -8.50
CA PHE A 205 -13.28 -14.17 -9.32
C PHE A 205 -13.27 -12.64 -9.38
N SER A 206 -12.13 -12.12 -9.80
CA SER A 206 -11.97 -10.72 -10.22
C SER A 206 -11.46 -10.67 -11.65
N PHE A 207 -11.64 -9.53 -12.33
CA PHE A 207 -11.18 -9.39 -13.70
C PHE A 207 -10.67 -7.97 -13.97
N LEU A 208 -9.86 -7.85 -15.02
CA LEU A 208 -9.42 -6.59 -15.59
C LEU A 208 -9.63 -6.63 -17.10
N HIS A 209 -10.47 -5.74 -17.62
CA HIS A 209 -10.65 -5.56 -19.05
C HIS A 209 -9.58 -4.59 -19.56
N ILE A 210 -8.72 -5.09 -20.42
CA ILE A 210 -7.62 -4.33 -21.02
C ILE A 210 -7.94 -4.17 -22.50
N LYS A 211 -8.00 -2.93 -22.97
CA LYS A 211 -8.35 -2.61 -24.35
C LYS A 211 -7.10 -2.53 -25.22
N ARG A 212 -7.29 -2.72 -26.53
CA ARG A 212 -6.25 -2.47 -27.53
C ARG A 212 -5.65 -1.06 -27.37
N SER A 213 -4.33 -0.98 -27.52
CA SER A 213 -3.48 0.22 -27.41
C SER A 213 -3.33 0.81 -26.01
N GLU A 214 -3.88 0.17 -24.98
CA GLU A 214 -3.56 0.53 -23.59
C GLU A 214 -2.11 0.18 -23.28
N LEU A 215 -1.48 1.02 -22.46
CA LEU A 215 -0.05 0.91 -22.17
C LEU A 215 0.19 -0.18 -21.12
N ALA A 216 1.26 -0.95 -21.30
CA ALA A 216 1.75 -1.92 -20.33
C ALA A 216 3.11 -1.47 -19.80
N ILE A 217 3.22 -1.37 -18.47
CA ILE A 217 4.45 -1.06 -17.77
C ILE A 217 4.83 -2.26 -16.88
N PRO A 218 6.00 -2.86 -17.07
CA PRO A 218 6.40 -4.03 -16.29
C PRO A 218 6.93 -3.63 -14.91
N LEU A 219 6.61 -4.43 -13.91
CA LEU A 219 7.12 -4.29 -12.54
C LEU A 219 8.09 -5.43 -12.25
N TYR A 220 9.37 -5.08 -12.14
CA TYR A 220 10.47 -6.00 -11.86
C TYR A 220 10.90 -5.93 -10.40
N ASP A 221 11.46 -7.02 -9.87
CA ASP A 221 12.25 -6.94 -8.63
C ASP A 221 13.73 -6.59 -8.92
N ILE A 222 14.54 -6.52 -7.85
CA ILE A 222 15.97 -6.20 -7.92
C ILE A 222 16.80 -7.20 -8.76
N ASN A 223 16.25 -8.39 -8.99
CA ASN A 223 16.81 -9.47 -9.80
C ASN A 223 16.24 -9.48 -11.22
N LYS A 224 15.51 -8.44 -11.62
CA LYS A 224 14.87 -8.27 -12.94
C LYS A 224 13.79 -9.32 -13.25
N LYS A 225 13.22 -9.99 -12.24
CA LYS A 225 12.08 -10.88 -12.45
C LYS A 225 10.79 -10.07 -12.56
N LEU A 226 10.00 -10.33 -13.60
CA LEU A 226 8.68 -9.71 -13.79
C LEU A 226 7.66 -10.29 -12.81
N TRP A 227 7.04 -9.43 -12.00
CA TRP A 227 6.06 -9.83 -11.00
C TRP A 227 4.63 -9.35 -11.29
N GLN A 228 4.48 -8.26 -12.02
CA GLN A 228 3.21 -7.54 -12.17
C GLN A 228 3.27 -6.62 -13.40
N LEU A 229 2.12 -6.19 -13.91
CA LEU A 229 2.00 -5.09 -14.87
C LEU A 229 1.18 -3.94 -14.28
N GLN A 230 1.58 -2.70 -14.58
CA GLN A 230 0.70 -1.55 -14.52
C GLN A 230 0.14 -1.31 -15.92
N ILE A 231 -1.17 -1.14 -16.01
CA ILE A 231 -1.88 -0.81 -17.24
C ILE A 231 -2.28 0.66 -17.16
N ILE A 232 -1.98 1.44 -18.19
CA ILE A 232 -2.53 2.80 -18.33
C ILE A 232 -3.56 2.77 -19.44
N ASN A 233 -4.83 2.96 -19.06
CA ASN A 233 -5.93 2.96 -20.00
C ASN A 233 -5.96 4.27 -20.83
N LYS A 234 -6.91 4.37 -21.76
CA LYS A 234 -7.05 5.57 -22.61
C LYS A 234 -7.39 6.87 -21.87
N THR A 235 -7.95 6.78 -20.66
CA THR A 235 -8.26 7.94 -19.81
C THR A 235 -7.09 8.34 -18.92
N GLY A 236 -5.96 7.62 -18.98
CA GLY A 236 -4.80 7.85 -18.11
C GLY A 236 -4.92 7.20 -16.73
N THR A 237 -5.99 6.44 -16.47
CA THR A 237 -6.17 5.70 -15.22
C THR A 237 -5.16 4.55 -15.15
N LYS A 238 -4.44 4.49 -14.03
CA LYS A 238 -3.45 3.47 -13.74
C LYS A 238 -4.13 2.28 -13.04
N LEU A 239 -4.04 1.11 -13.64
CA LEU A 239 -4.67 -0.13 -13.19
C LEU A 239 -3.59 -1.20 -12.93
N PHE A 240 -3.89 -2.17 -12.08
CA PHE A 240 -3.00 -3.28 -11.75
C PHE A 240 -3.78 -4.59 -11.73
N LEU A 241 -3.11 -5.72 -12.00
CA LEU A 241 -3.71 -7.04 -11.80
C LEU A 241 -3.92 -7.27 -10.29
N LYS A 242 -5.13 -7.68 -9.90
CA LYS A 242 -5.47 -7.97 -8.50
C LYS A 242 -4.55 -9.07 -7.97
N HIS A 243 -4.22 -9.00 -6.69
CA HIS A 243 -3.32 -9.92 -6.00
C HIS A 243 -1.85 -9.93 -6.47
N GLY A 244 -1.48 -9.11 -7.46
CA GLY A 244 -0.10 -9.02 -7.90
C GLY A 244 0.79 -8.26 -6.93
N ARG A 245 2.09 -8.58 -6.99
CA ARG A 245 3.09 -7.97 -6.11
C ARG A 245 3.47 -6.58 -6.65
N LYS A 246 3.17 -5.55 -5.86
CA LYS A 246 3.66 -4.18 -6.08
C LYS A 246 4.85 -3.83 -5.17
N SER A 247 4.75 -4.23 -3.89
CA SER A 247 5.78 -3.93 -2.88
C SER A 247 7.16 -4.48 -3.27
N GLY A 248 8.14 -3.58 -3.30
CA GLY A 248 9.53 -3.83 -3.68
C GLY A 248 9.74 -4.13 -5.16
N CYS A 249 8.73 -3.87 -6.02
CA CYS A 249 8.86 -3.95 -7.47
C CYS A 249 8.89 -2.55 -8.08
N PHE A 250 9.58 -2.40 -9.21
CA PHE A 250 9.85 -1.12 -9.85
C PHE A 250 9.98 -1.28 -11.38
N PHE A 251 9.93 -0.16 -12.08
CA PHE A 251 10.42 -0.05 -13.46
C PHE A 251 11.65 0.87 -13.48
N PHE A 252 12.44 0.87 -14.54
CA PHE A 252 13.60 1.75 -14.65
C PHE A 252 13.80 2.24 -16.09
N ILE A 253 14.43 3.41 -16.22
CA ILE A 253 14.77 4.04 -17.49
C ILE A 253 16.28 4.36 -17.49
N GLY A 254 16.95 4.01 -18.59
CA GLY A 254 18.39 4.18 -18.74
C GLY A 254 19.20 3.02 -18.16
N LYS A 255 20.52 3.21 -18.07
CA LYS A 255 21.44 2.25 -17.45
C LYS A 255 22.10 2.87 -16.24
N VAL A 256 22.25 2.10 -15.17
CA VAL A 256 22.86 2.56 -13.91
C VAL A 256 24.33 2.97 -14.07
N SER A 257 25.01 2.45 -15.09
CA SER A 257 26.40 2.79 -15.42
C SER A 257 26.56 4.22 -15.96
N ASP A 258 25.49 4.79 -16.53
CA ASP A 258 25.59 6.00 -17.33
C ASP A 258 25.50 7.28 -16.47
N SER A 259 25.31 7.12 -15.15
CA SER A 259 25.07 8.20 -14.21
C SER A 259 25.58 7.85 -12.80
N ASP A 260 26.07 8.84 -12.07
CA ASP A 260 26.33 8.72 -10.62
C ASP A 260 25.10 8.98 -9.75
N VAL A 261 24.01 9.38 -10.38
CA VAL A 261 22.71 9.63 -9.77
C VAL A 261 21.73 8.51 -10.11
N ILE A 262 21.06 8.01 -9.07
CA ILE A 262 19.85 7.19 -9.14
C ILE A 262 18.68 8.06 -8.71
N ALA A 263 17.79 8.37 -9.65
CA ALA A 263 16.62 9.20 -9.40
C ALA A 263 15.37 8.31 -9.27
N THR A 264 14.70 8.34 -8.12
CA THR A 264 13.54 7.49 -7.83
C THR A 264 12.28 8.33 -7.71
N GLY A 265 11.24 8.05 -8.49
CA GLY A 265 9.97 8.78 -8.45
C GLY A 265 8.75 7.86 -8.55
N GLU A 266 7.56 8.38 -8.27
CA GLU A 266 6.34 7.56 -8.27
C GLU A 266 5.85 7.23 -9.69
N GLY A 267 5.79 8.24 -10.56
CA GLY A 267 5.17 8.15 -11.88
C GLY A 267 6.16 7.87 -12.99
N TYR A 268 5.73 7.06 -13.97
CA TYR A 268 6.49 6.85 -15.21
C TYR A 268 6.78 8.16 -15.95
N ALA A 269 5.76 8.99 -16.18
CA ALA A 269 5.91 10.23 -16.95
C ALA A 269 6.93 11.18 -16.29
N THR A 270 6.85 11.36 -14.97
CA THR A 270 7.78 12.19 -14.19
C THR A 270 9.22 11.68 -14.35
N CYS A 271 9.45 10.38 -14.15
CA CYS A 271 10.77 9.77 -14.31
C CYS A 271 11.30 9.86 -15.75
N ALA A 272 10.43 9.70 -16.76
CA ALA A 272 10.79 9.83 -18.16
C ALA A 272 11.19 11.27 -18.53
N SER A 273 10.49 12.27 -17.99
CA SER A 273 10.86 13.68 -18.17
C SER A 273 12.21 14.02 -17.54
N VAL A 274 12.47 13.54 -16.31
CA VAL A 274 13.79 13.71 -15.67
C VAL A 274 14.87 12.99 -16.45
N TYR A 275 14.62 11.77 -16.94
CA TYR A 275 15.56 11.08 -17.82
C TYR A 275 15.84 11.87 -19.10
N ALA A 276 14.81 12.45 -19.72
CA ALA A 276 14.95 13.23 -20.93
C ALA A 276 15.86 14.45 -20.72
N ALA A 277 15.69 15.17 -19.61
CA ALA A 277 16.44 16.37 -19.25
C ALA A 277 17.85 16.09 -18.73
N MET A 278 17.99 15.14 -17.79
CA MET A 278 19.21 14.95 -17.00
C MET A 278 20.04 13.73 -17.40
N LYS A 279 19.44 12.78 -18.14
CA LYS A 279 20.03 11.46 -18.48
C LYS A 279 20.43 10.61 -17.26
N TRP A 280 19.93 10.94 -16.07
CA TRP A 280 20.12 10.13 -14.87
C TRP A 280 19.41 8.79 -14.94
N PHE A 281 19.93 7.76 -14.29
CA PHE A 281 19.23 6.48 -14.17
C PHE A 281 17.97 6.67 -13.32
N CYS A 282 16.79 6.47 -13.91
CA CYS A 282 15.53 6.70 -13.22
C CYS A 282 14.85 5.39 -12.81
N VAL A 283 14.28 5.36 -11.62
CA VAL A 283 13.55 4.22 -11.05
C VAL A 283 12.13 4.65 -10.69
N ILE A 284 11.14 3.86 -11.10
CA ILE A 284 9.72 4.15 -10.90
C ILE A 284 9.20 3.28 -9.75
N GLY A 285 8.73 3.91 -8.67
CA GLY A 285 8.16 3.29 -7.48
C GLY A 285 6.65 3.03 -7.52
N PHE A 286 5.92 3.60 -8.49
CA PHE A 286 4.47 3.46 -8.74
C PHE A 286 3.51 4.07 -7.71
N ASP A 287 3.91 4.20 -6.45
CA ASP A 287 3.17 4.90 -5.40
C ASP A 287 4.08 5.25 -4.20
N ALA A 288 3.64 6.23 -3.42
CA ALA A 288 4.25 6.67 -2.17
C ALA A 288 4.66 5.55 -1.19
N GLY A 289 3.79 4.57 -0.95
CA GLY A 289 4.03 3.49 0.00
C GLY A 289 5.09 2.48 -0.46
N ASN A 290 5.36 2.43 -1.76
CA ASN A 290 6.39 1.60 -2.38
C ASN A 290 7.69 2.38 -2.67
N LEU A 291 7.61 3.71 -2.77
CA LEU A 291 8.73 4.60 -3.07
C LEU A 291 9.91 4.37 -2.11
N ASN A 292 9.65 4.42 -0.80
CA ASN A 292 10.69 4.21 0.22
C ASN A 292 11.35 2.84 0.09
N LYS A 293 10.56 1.77 -0.08
CA LYS A 293 11.07 0.40 -0.24
C LYS A 293 11.98 0.27 -1.46
N VAL A 294 11.60 0.88 -2.58
CA VAL A 294 12.39 0.84 -3.81
C VAL A 294 13.66 1.66 -3.66
N ALA A 295 13.60 2.86 -3.06
CA ALA A 295 14.77 3.68 -2.78
C ALA A 295 15.78 2.91 -1.91
N GLN A 296 15.34 2.28 -0.82
CA GLN A 296 16.18 1.47 0.06
C GLN A 296 16.85 0.30 -0.70
N LEU A 297 16.10 -0.44 -1.54
CA LEU A 297 16.65 -1.53 -2.34
C LEU A 297 17.80 -1.06 -3.26
N PHE A 298 17.68 0.13 -3.85
CA PHE A 298 18.74 0.68 -4.68
C PHE A 298 19.90 1.25 -3.86
N LYS A 299 19.66 1.80 -2.67
CA LYS A 299 20.72 2.24 -1.75
C LYS A 299 21.56 1.07 -1.26
N GLU A 300 20.93 -0.05 -0.90
CA GLU A 300 21.64 -1.28 -0.51
C GLU A 300 22.50 -1.82 -1.66
N LYS A 301 21.98 -1.80 -2.90
CA LYS A 301 22.70 -2.32 -4.07
C LYS A 301 23.78 -1.38 -4.60
N TYR A 302 23.57 -0.08 -4.48
CA TYR A 302 24.46 0.97 -4.98
C TYR A 302 24.68 2.04 -3.90
N PRO A 303 25.42 1.71 -2.83
CA PRO A 303 25.61 2.61 -1.70
C PRO A 303 26.37 3.90 -2.07
N ASP A 304 27.25 3.82 -3.06
CA ASP A 304 28.14 4.93 -3.48
C ASP A 304 27.46 5.91 -4.46
N LYS A 305 26.31 5.54 -5.03
CA LYS A 305 25.56 6.41 -5.94
C LYS A 305 24.81 7.49 -5.15
N LYS A 306 24.61 8.65 -5.76
CA LYS A 306 23.75 9.71 -5.21
C LYS A 306 22.30 9.31 -5.42
N HIS A 307 21.52 9.27 -4.34
CA HIS A 307 20.10 8.94 -4.39
C HIS A 307 19.28 10.21 -4.36
N ILE A 308 18.49 10.43 -5.40
CA ILE A 308 17.58 11.57 -5.51
C ILE A 308 16.16 11.04 -5.59
N ILE A 309 15.26 11.57 -4.77
CA ILE A 309 13.84 11.26 -4.82
C ILE A 309 13.13 12.38 -5.57
N ILE A 310 12.38 12.03 -6.62
CA ILE A 310 11.61 12.97 -7.43
C ILE A 310 10.15 12.88 -7.01
N ASN A 311 9.65 13.96 -6.43
CA ASN A 311 8.29 14.06 -5.95
C ASN A 311 7.39 14.62 -7.05
N ASP A 312 6.13 14.18 -7.08
CA ASP A 312 5.08 14.97 -7.70
C ASP A 312 4.64 16.06 -6.73
N ASN A 313 4.26 17.23 -7.23
CA ASN A 313 3.72 18.30 -6.40
C ASN A 313 2.20 18.31 -6.51
N ASP A 314 1.55 17.39 -5.78
CA ASP A 314 0.09 17.21 -5.76
C ASP A 314 -0.59 18.25 -4.84
N CYS A 315 -0.22 19.53 -4.98
CA CYS A 315 -0.86 20.63 -4.27
C CYS A 315 -2.28 20.84 -4.81
N HIS A 316 -3.29 20.44 -4.03
CA HIS A 316 -4.68 20.81 -4.27
C HIS A 316 -5.03 22.11 -3.52
N GLU A 317 -5.92 22.94 -4.08
CA GLU A 317 -6.31 24.27 -3.58
C GLU A 317 -6.82 24.31 -2.12
N ASN A 318 -7.12 23.17 -1.50
CA ASN A 318 -7.71 23.06 -0.16
C ASN A 318 -6.78 22.47 0.91
N GLN A 319 -5.46 22.49 0.72
CA GLN A 319 -4.50 21.91 1.67
C GLN A 319 -4.00 22.95 2.69
N SER A 320 -4.09 22.63 3.99
CA SER A 320 -3.55 23.49 5.05
C SER A 320 -2.04 23.29 5.17
N PRO A 321 -1.23 24.35 5.28
CA PRO A 321 0.21 24.23 5.50
C PRO A 321 0.59 23.57 6.84
N GLU A 322 -0.37 23.37 7.74
CA GLU A 322 -0.14 22.83 9.10
C GLU A 322 -0.12 21.29 9.18
N ASN A 323 -0.61 20.57 8.17
CA ASN A 323 -0.57 19.10 8.14
C ASN A 323 0.32 18.59 6.99
N PRO A 324 1.54 18.09 7.28
CA PRO A 324 2.46 17.59 6.25
C PRO A 324 1.89 16.47 5.38
N LYS A 325 0.89 15.71 5.87
CA LYS A 325 0.23 14.63 5.12
C LYS A 325 -0.79 15.14 4.10
N ASP A 326 -1.14 16.43 4.11
CA ASP A 326 -2.04 17.03 3.14
C ASP A 326 -1.40 17.10 1.75
N ASN A 327 -0.05 17.04 1.65
CA ASN A 327 0.68 16.75 0.42
C ASN A 327 1.44 15.40 0.54
N PRO A 328 0.74 14.26 0.27
CA PRO A 328 1.34 12.93 0.39
C PRO A 328 2.62 12.77 -0.43
N GLY A 329 2.67 13.31 -1.65
CA GLY A 329 3.83 13.18 -2.55
C GLY A 329 5.10 13.75 -1.93
N VAL A 330 5.03 14.95 -1.36
CA VAL A 330 6.17 15.58 -0.67
C VAL A 330 6.51 14.86 0.63
N PHE A 331 5.51 14.48 1.43
CA PHE A 331 5.73 13.81 2.72
C PHE A 331 6.42 12.45 2.56
N TYR A 332 5.91 11.59 1.70
CA TYR A 332 6.49 10.27 1.45
C TYR A 332 7.81 10.37 0.68
N GLY A 333 7.92 11.36 -0.21
CA GLY A 333 9.16 11.72 -0.88
C GLY A 333 10.31 12.04 0.07
N ASN A 334 10.05 12.93 1.03
CA ASN A 334 11.03 13.31 2.06
C ASN A 334 11.39 12.12 2.96
N GLN A 335 10.43 11.30 3.35
CA GLN A 335 10.72 10.07 4.10
C GLN A 335 11.60 9.11 3.31
N ALA A 336 11.35 8.93 2.02
CA ALA A 336 12.16 8.08 1.16
C ALA A 336 13.57 8.64 0.97
N ALA A 337 13.73 9.97 0.87
CA ALA A 337 15.05 10.60 0.76
C ALA A 337 15.86 10.41 2.04
N ASN A 338 15.24 10.68 3.20
CA ASN A 338 15.88 10.49 4.50
C ASN A 338 16.32 9.04 4.73
N SER A 339 15.52 8.05 4.29
CA SER A 339 15.84 6.63 4.51
C SER A 339 17.07 6.13 3.72
N VAL A 340 17.50 6.88 2.71
CA VAL A 340 18.68 6.55 1.87
C VAL A 340 19.82 7.55 2.02
N GLY A 341 19.69 8.55 2.90
CA GLY A 341 20.61 9.68 2.99
C GLY A 341 20.69 10.48 1.69
N GLY A 342 19.56 10.57 0.97
CA GLY A 342 19.42 11.23 -0.33
C GLY A 342 18.78 12.60 -0.24
N ILE A 343 18.43 13.15 -1.42
CA ILE A 343 17.80 14.48 -1.56
C ILE A 343 16.43 14.31 -2.21
N ALA A 344 15.40 14.92 -1.64
CA ALA A 344 14.09 15.02 -2.28
C ALA A 344 14.02 16.30 -3.13
N VAL A 345 13.48 16.17 -4.35
CA VAL A 345 13.30 17.28 -5.30
C VAL A 345 11.84 17.31 -5.72
N THR A 346 11.20 18.47 -5.54
CA THR A 346 9.80 18.72 -5.88
C THR A 346 9.74 19.84 -6.92
N PRO A 347 8.95 19.70 -8.00
CA PRO A 347 8.79 20.77 -8.97
C PRO A 347 8.06 21.98 -8.37
N GLN A 348 8.56 23.18 -8.66
CA GLN A 348 7.84 24.43 -8.42
C GLN A 348 7.04 24.76 -9.69
N PHE A 349 5.72 24.77 -9.58
CA PHE A 349 4.86 25.27 -10.63
C PHE A 349 4.58 26.75 -10.32
N GLU A 350 5.07 27.67 -11.14
CA GLU A 350 4.56 29.04 -11.11
C GLU A 350 3.06 28.97 -11.43
N GLN A 351 2.21 29.54 -10.58
CA GLN A 351 0.82 29.80 -10.96
C GLN A 351 0.88 30.65 -12.22
N MET A 352 0.45 30.11 -13.36
CA MET A 352 0.25 30.95 -14.53
C MET A 352 -0.81 31.95 -14.15
N ALA A 353 -0.39 33.20 -13.93
CA ALA A 353 -1.31 34.32 -13.78
C ALA A 353 -2.23 34.28 -14.99
N ASP A 354 -3.55 34.27 -14.73
CA ASP A 354 -4.56 34.42 -15.76
C ASP A 354 -4.18 35.65 -16.60
N VAL A 355 -3.77 35.40 -17.84
CA VAL A 355 -3.58 36.47 -18.82
C VAL A 355 -5.00 36.87 -19.21
N ALA A 356 -5.47 37.95 -18.60
CA ALA A 356 -6.78 38.55 -18.79
C ALA A 356 -7.08 38.93 -20.24
#